data_AF-A0A0P7GWP2-F1
#
_entry.id   AF-A0A0P7GWP2-F1
#
_cell.length_a   1.000
_cell.length_b   1.000
_cell.length_c   1.000
_cell.angle_alpha   90.00
_cell.angle_beta   90.00
_cell.angle_gamma   90.00
#
_symmetry.space_group_name_H-M   'P 1'
#
loop_
_entity.id
_entity.type
_entity.pdbx_description
1 polymer ?
#
loop_
_entity_poly.entity_id
_entity_poly.type
_entity_poly.pdbx_seq_one_letter_code
_entity_poly.pdbx_strand_id
1 'polypeptide(L)'
;MLSIQTGINEPRYASLRGIRQAQQKEIAPHDLGDLGLDAETVDGALELVDMYEPESESDATIFEGGAEDTAAELASVLRDKGVVGE
;
A
#
# COMPACT_ATOMS: atom_id res chain seq x y z
N MET A 1 -15.80 -7.48 -11.21
CA MET A 1 -14.88 -7.54 -10.06
C MET A 1 -14.42 -6.12 -9.78
N LEU A 2 -14.35 -5.70 -8.51
CA LEU A 2 -13.91 -4.35 -8.13
C LEU A 2 -12.83 -4.48 -7.05
N SER A 3 -11.69 -3.83 -7.25
CA SER A 3 -10.66 -3.64 -6.23
C SER A 3 -10.82 -2.26 -5.61
N ILE A 4 -10.83 -2.18 -4.28
CA ILE A 4 -10.95 -0.92 -3.54
C ILE A 4 -9.57 -0.50 -3.05
N GLN A 5 -9.20 0.77 -3.25
CA GLN A 5 -7.98 1.34 -2.72
C GLN A 5 -8.24 2.11 -1.42
N THR A 6 -7.20 2.23 -0.60
CA THR A 6 -7.20 3.13 0.55
C THR A 6 -7.47 4.56 0.10
N GLY A 7 -8.27 5.31 0.85
CA GLY A 7 -8.58 6.72 0.58
C GLY A 7 -9.91 6.97 -0.15
N ILE A 8 -10.60 5.95 -0.66
CA ILE A 8 -11.96 6.13 -1.23
C ILE A 8 -12.99 6.52 -0.17
N ASN A 9 -12.76 6.12 1.10
CA ASN A 9 -13.59 6.44 2.25
C ASN A 9 -12.82 6.29 3.57
N GLU A 10 -13.44 6.76 4.67
CA GLU A 10 -13.00 6.47 6.03
C GLU A 10 -13.80 5.29 6.60
N PRO A 11 -13.15 4.20 7.06
CA PRO A 11 -13.84 3.12 7.75
C PRO A 11 -14.59 3.63 8.98
N ARG A 12 -15.90 3.34 9.06
CA ARG A 12 -16.70 3.73 10.22
C ARG A 12 -16.30 2.96 11.48
N TYR A 13 -16.47 3.59 12.64
CA TYR A 13 -16.47 2.86 13.91
C TYR A 13 -17.64 1.88 13.98
N ALA A 14 -17.36 0.66 14.44
CA ALA A 14 -18.40 -0.33 14.70
C ALA A 14 -19.18 0.04 15.98
N SER A 15 -20.50 -0.12 15.95
CA SER A 15 -21.33 0.08 17.16
C SER A 15 -21.16 -1.09 18.12
N LEU A 16 -21.37 -0.87 19.42
CA LEU A 16 -21.34 -1.94 20.43
C LEU A 16 -22.30 -3.09 20.09
N ARG A 17 -23.50 -2.78 19.58
CA ARG A 17 -24.46 -3.78 19.10
C ARG A 17 -23.88 -4.57 17.92
N GLY A 18 -23.28 -3.89 16.95
CA GLY A 18 -22.68 -4.53 15.78
C GLY A 18 -21.53 -5.46 16.15
N ILE A 19 -20.67 -5.04 17.08
CA ILE A 19 -19.58 -5.87 17.61
C ILE A 19 -20.13 -7.14 18.27
N ARG A 20 -21.13 -7.00 19.16
CA ARG A 20 -21.73 -8.16 19.84
C ARG A 20 -22.40 -9.13 18.85
N GLN A 21 -23.10 -8.60 17.84
CA GLN A 21 -23.71 -9.43 16.81
C GLN A 21 -22.67 -10.18 15.97
N ALA A 22 -21.58 -9.51 15.57
CA ALA A 22 -20.51 -10.13 14.82
C ALA A 22 -19.80 -11.23 15.63
N GLN A 23 -19.56 -11.01 16.92
CA GLN A 23 -18.94 -11.99 17.81
C GLN A 23 -19.78 -13.27 17.99
N GLN A 24 -21.11 -13.17 17.88
CA GLN A 24 -22.01 -14.31 18.04
C GLN A 24 -22.26 -15.08 16.75
N LYS A 25 -21.88 -14.52 15.60
CA LYS A 25 -22.03 -15.22 14.33
C LYS A 25 -21.01 -16.34 14.24
N GLU A 26 -21.51 -17.51 13.87
CA GLU A 26 -20.65 -18.61 13.48
C GLU A 26 -19.80 -18.20 12.26
N ILE A 27 -18.50 -18.43 12.37
CA ILE A 27 -17.59 -18.42 11.22
C ILE A 27 -17.49 -19.88 10.81
N ALA A 28 -17.98 -20.22 9.63
CA ALA A 28 -17.88 -21.56 9.07
C ALA A 28 -16.54 -21.68 8.32
N PRO A 29 -15.50 -22.30 8.89
CA PRO A 29 -14.28 -22.58 8.15
C PRO A 29 -14.57 -23.64 7.09
N HIS A 30 -13.95 -23.49 5.94
CA HIS A 30 -13.91 -24.50 4.90
C HIS A 30 -12.46 -24.90 4.66
N ASP A 31 -12.19 -26.20 4.61
CA ASP A 31 -10.90 -26.72 4.17
C ASP A 31 -10.88 -26.93 2.65
N LEU A 32 -9.75 -27.40 2.11
CA LEU A 32 -9.63 -27.66 0.67
C LEU A 32 -10.57 -28.79 0.22
N GLY A 33 -10.80 -29.79 1.09
CA GLY A 33 -11.67 -30.93 0.80
C GLY A 33 -13.13 -30.51 0.66
N ASP A 34 -13.62 -29.61 1.51
CA ASP A 34 -14.95 -29.00 1.44
C ASP A 34 -15.19 -28.27 0.11
N LEU A 35 -14.11 -27.80 -0.52
CA LEU A 35 -14.12 -27.06 -1.79
C LEU A 35 -13.80 -27.95 -3.01
N GLY A 36 -13.48 -29.23 -2.80
CA GLY A 36 -13.07 -30.15 -3.85
C GLY A 36 -11.74 -29.79 -4.50
N LEU A 37 -10.80 -29.23 -3.73
CA LEU A 37 -9.48 -28.81 -4.19
C LEU A 37 -8.38 -29.72 -3.66
N ASP A 38 -7.43 -30.05 -4.53
CA ASP A 38 -6.20 -30.74 -4.15
C ASP A 38 -5.13 -29.74 -3.68
N ALA A 39 -4.21 -30.19 -2.82
CA ALA A 39 -3.15 -29.34 -2.25
C ALA A 39 -2.26 -28.68 -3.33
N GLU A 40 -1.97 -29.40 -4.41
CA GLU A 40 -1.16 -28.90 -5.54
C GLU A 40 -1.82 -27.72 -6.28
N THR A 41 -3.14 -27.53 -6.13
CA THR A 41 -3.88 -26.43 -6.81
C THR A 41 -3.57 -25.06 -6.19
N VAL A 42 -3.14 -25.02 -4.93
CA VAL A 42 -2.86 -23.76 -4.20
C VAL A 42 -1.38 -23.43 -4.14
N ASP A 43 -0.53 -24.23 -4.79
CA ASP A 43 0.90 -23.93 -4.88
C ASP A 43 1.14 -22.68 -5.74
N GLY A 44 1.91 -21.75 -5.19
CA GLY A 44 2.27 -20.50 -5.87
C GLY A 44 3.26 -20.74 -7.00
N ALA A 45 3.09 -20.03 -8.12
CA ALA A 45 4.04 -20.07 -9.23
C ALA A 45 5.37 -19.34 -8.94
N LEU A 46 5.46 -18.64 -7.81
CA LEU A 46 6.60 -17.82 -7.41
C LEU A 46 7.15 -18.31 -6.08
N GLU A 47 8.48 -18.31 -5.98
CA GLU A 47 9.21 -18.60 -4.76
C GLU A 47 9.85 -17.30 -4.22
N LEU A 48 9.69 -17.04 -2.93
CA LEU A 48 10.35 -15.92 -2.27
C LEU A 48 11.83 -16.29 -2.05
N VAL A 49 12.72 -15.67 -2.84
CA VAL A 49 14.16 -16.00 -2.79
C VAL A 49 14.88 -15.26 -1.66
N ASP A 50 14.59 -13.97 -1.46
CA ASP A 50 15.21 -13.16 -0.41
C ASP A 50 14.39 -11.90 -0.08
N MET A 51 14.63 -11.30 1.08
CA MET A 51 14.03 -10.03 1.54
C MET A 51 15.10 -9.22 2.26
N TYR A 52 15.31 -7.97 1.85
CA TYR A 52 16.26 -7.06 2.48
C TYR A 52 15.60 -5.73 2.85
N GLU A 53 16.18 -5.05 3.85
CA GLU A 53 15.79 -3.70 4.22
C GLU A 53 16.35 -2.69 3.22
N PRO A 54 15.54 -1.75 2.69
CA PRO A 54 16.04 -0.76 1.75
C PRO A 54 17.01 0.20 2.45
N GLU A 55 18.16 0.48 1.82
CA GLU A 55 19.06 1.53 2.29
C GLU A 55 18.38 2.90 2.11
N SER A 56 18.35 3.69 3.19
CA SER A 56 17.80 5.04 3.14
C SER A 56 18.89 6.03 2.74
N GLU A 57 18.82 6.53 1.52
CA GLU A 57 19.63 7.67 1.07
C GLU A 57 18.86 8.96 1.35
N SER A 58 19.29 9.74 2.35
CA SER A 58 18.70 11.06 2.65
C SER A 58 19.59 12.19 2.11
N ASP A 59 19.46 12.50 0.83
CA ASP A 59 20.07 13.69 0.25
C ASP A 59 19.07 14.85 0.26
N ALA A 60 19.15 15.69 1.30
CA ALA A 60 18.41 16.94 1.36
C ALA A 60 19.23 18.08 0.76
N THR A 61 18.68 18.75 -0.25
CA THR A 61 19.25 19.99 -0.79
C THR A 61 18.54 21.19 -0.16
N ILE A 62 19.30 22.09 0.45
CA ILE A 62 18.79 23.36 0.98
C ILE A 62 19.12 24.47 -0.01
N PHE A 63 18.10 25.20 -0.44
CA PHE A 63 18.25 26.38 -1.30
C PHE A 63 18.32 27.64 -0.43
N GLU A 64 19.33 28.47 -0.67
CA GLU A 64 19.54 29.73 0.04
C GLU A 64 19.38 30.90 -0.91
N GLY A 65 18.81 32.02 -0.43
CA GLY A 65 18.69 33.24 -1.22
C GLY A 65 17.28 33.78 -1.32
N GLY A 66 17.03 34.56 -2.36
CA GLY A 66 15.74 35.18 -2.63
C GLY A 66 14.71 34.16 -3.14
N ALA A 67 13.43 34.51 -3.02
CA ALA A 67 12.34 33.65 -3.49
C ALA A 67 12.42 33.36 -5.00
N GLU A 68 12.91 34.30 -5.80
CA GLU A 68 13.02 34.14 -7.26
C GLU A 68 14.10 33.12 -7.65
N ASP A 69 15.29 33.22 -7.05
CA ASP A 69 16.43 32.33 -7.33
C ASP A 69 16.12 30.89 -6.88
N THR A 70 15.66 30.74 -5.63
CA THR A 70 15.33 29.43 -5.06
C THR A 70 14.18 28.72 -5.79
N ALA A 71 13.21 29.47 -6.32
CA ALA A 71 12.14 28.89 -7.14
C ALA A 71 12.65 28.38 -8.50
N ALA A 72 13.57 29.11 -9.14
CA ALA A 72 14.18 28.68 -10.40
C ALA A 72 15.03 27.41 -10.22
N GLU A 73 15.83 27.35 -9.14
CA GLU A 73 16.63 26.17 -8.80
C GLU A 73 15.76 24.95 -8.51
N LEU A 74 14.71 25.10 -7.71
CA LEU A 74 13.76 24.03 -7.43
C LEU A 74 13.10 23.51 -8.72
N ALA A 75 12.69 24.41 -9.62
CA ALA A 75 12.07 24.03 -10.88
C ALA A 75 13.02 23.21 -11.76
N SER A 76 14.32 23.54 -11.77
CA SER A 76 15.33 22.74 -12.48
C SER A 76 15.44 21.34 -11.88
N VAL A 77 15.61 21.24 -10.55
CA VAL A 77 15.79 19.95 -9.86
C VAL A 77 14.58 19.02 -10.06
N LEU A 78 13.36 19.55 -10.02
CA LEU A 78 12.15 18.76 -10.21
C LEU A 78 12.02 18.21 -11.64
N ARG A 79 12.46 18.97 -12.66
CA ARG A 79 12.54 18.49 -14.05
C ARG A 79 13.59 17.41 -14.20
N ASP A 80 14.78 17.62 -13.67
CA ASP A 80 15.90 16.67 -13.76
C ASP A 80 15.57 15.34 -13.08
N LYS A 81 14.80 15.38 -11.96
CA LYS A 81 14.32 14.19 -11.26
C LYS A 81 13.08 13.53 -11.89
N GLY A 82 12.56 14.06 -13.00
CA GLY A 82 11.38 13.51 -13.69
C GLY A 82 10.08 13.61 -12.88
N VAL A 83 10.04 14.49 -11.88
CA VAL A 83 8.85 14.70 -11.03
C VAL A 83 7.80 15.54 -11.77
N VAL A 84 8.25 16.36 -12.73
CA VAL A 84 7.39 17.13 -13.63
C VAL A 84 7.60 16.58 -15.04
N GLY A 85 6.52 16.09 -15.67
CA GLY A 85 6.53 15.73 -17.09
C GLY A 85 6.72 16.94 -17.99
N GLU A 86 6.94 16.72 -19.29
CA GLU A 86 6.97 17.81 -20.31
C GLU A 86 5.72 18.71 -20.24
#